data_AF-A0A3E0Q433-F1
#
_entry.id   AF-A0A3E0Q433-F1
#
_cell.length_a   1.000
_cell.length_b   1.000
_cell.length_c   1.000
_cell.angle_alpha   90.00
_cell.angle_beta   90.00
_cell.angle_gamma   90.00
#
_symmetry.space_group_name_H-M   'P 1'
#
loop_
_entity.id
_entity.type
_entity.pdbx_description
1 polymer ?
#
loop_
_entity_poly.entity_id
_entity_poly.type
_entity_poly.pdbx_seq_one_letter_code
_entity_poly.pdbx_strand_id
1 'polypeptide(L)'
;MLAAVDGPTPIEQRTPMTEERRRPDEHLPEGDSTGGVIPYKNPKALIAYYCGIFALLPCIGIAPGIAGLVLGIMGLRYRAAHPETKGSVHAWIGIILGGGMSLIWLALFLIGFVGAASGW
;
A
#
# COMPACT_ATOMS: atom_id res chain seq x y z
N MET A 1 -29.95 -59.66 47.85
CA MET A 1 -30.29 -59.27 46.47
C MET A 1 -30.67 -57.79 46.52
N LEU A 2 -30.08 -56.97 45.65
CA LEU A 2 -30.33 -55.53 45.39
C LEU A 2 -29.74 -54.56 46.44
N ALA A 3 -28.51 -54.05 46.25
CA ALA A 3 -27.99 -53.09 45.27
C ALA A 3 -28.04 -51.65 45.82
N ALA A 4 -26.84 -51.08 45.95
CA ALA A 4 -26.53 -49.78 46.51
C ALA A 4 -27.25 -48.65 45.76
N VAL A 5 -27.81 -47.71 46.53
CA VAL A 5 -28.11 -46.35 46.08
C VAL A 5 -26.79 -45.61 46.05
N ASP A 6 -26.14 -45.62 44.89
CA ASP A 6 -25.11 -44.65 44.51
C ASP A 6 -25.56 -44.05 43.18
N GLY A 7 -26.40 -43.02 43.28
CA GLY A 7 -26.63 -42.12 42.15
C GLY A 7 -25.40 -41.23 41.98
N PRO A 8 -24.95 -40.95 40.75
CA PRO A 8 -23.82 -40.05 40.54
C PRO A 8 -24.12 -38.66 41.12
N THR A 9 -23.13 -38.10 41.83
CA THR A 9 -23.23 -36.76 42.44
C THR A 9 -23.37 -35.66 41.36
N PRO A 10 -23.96 -34.49 41.68
CA PRO A 10 -24.29 -33.43 40.69
C PRO A 10 -23.15 -32.80 39.90
N ILE A 11 -21.91 -33.29 40.02
CA ILE A 11 -20.74 -32.80 39.28
C ILE A 11 -20.65 -33.45 37.89
N GLU A 12 -21.32 -34.59 37.67
CA GLU A 12 -21.31 -35.33 36.40
C GLU A 12 -22.39 -34.85 35.41
N GLN A 13 -22.66 -33.54 35.40
CA GLN A 13 -23.42 -32.84 34.38
C GLN A 13 -22.68 -31.61 33.85
N ARG A 14 -21.33 -31.66 33.83
CA ARG A 14 -20.66 -31.00 32.72
C ARG A 14 -20.90 -31.87 31.50
N THR A 15 -21.98 -31.58 30.78
CA THR A 15 -21.95 -31.71 29.34
C THR A 15 -20.56 -31.29 28.87
N PRO A 16 -19.78 -32.15 28.19
CA PRO A 16 -18.66 -31.62 27.43
C PRO A 16 -19.33 -30.59 26.55
N MET A 17 -19.00 -29.31 26.76
CA MET A 17 -19.38 -28.27 25.82
C MET A 17 -19.07 -28.89 24.49
N THR A 18 -20.11 -29.11 23.69
CA THR A 18 -20.04 -29.47 22.29
C THR A 18 -18.78 -28.82 21.82
N GLU A 19 -17.77 -29.66 21.55
CA GLU A 19 -16.47 -29.20 21.11
C GLU A 19 -16.83 -28.45 19.85
N GLU A 20 -17.02 -27.14 20.02
CA GLU A 20 -17.36 -26.21 18.99
C GLU A 20 -16.17 -26.38 18.12
N ARG A 21 -16.39 -27.17 17.06
CA ARG A 21 -15.41 -27.63 16.11
C ARG A 21 -14.79 -26.36 15.58
N ARG A 22 -13.78 -25.88 16.32
CA ARG A 22 -13.11 -24.63 16.10
C ARG A 22 -12.40 -24.93 14.82
N ARG A 23 -13.04 -24.53 13.72
CA ARG A 23 -12.46 -24.59 12.40
C ARG A 23 -11.09 -23.97 12.61
N PRO A 24 -9.99 -24.66 12.27
CA PRO A 24 -8.67 -24.06 12.38
C PRO A 24 -8.80 -22.71 11.69
N ASP A 25 -8.72 -21.69 12.53
CA ASP A 25 -8.45 -20.31 12.24
C ASP A 25 -8.11 -20.13 10.76
N GLU A 26 -9.13 -19.84 9.95
CA GLU A 26 -8.90 -19.18 8.68
C GLU A 26 -8.21 -17.88 9.06
N HIS A 27 -6.88 -17.89 8.98
CA HIS A 27 -6.06 -16.71 9.15
C HIS A 27 -6.41 -15.78 7.98
N LEU A 28 -7.51 -15.03 8.15
CA LEU A 28 -7.88 -13.94 7.27
C LEU A 28 -6.63 -13.09 7.11
N PRO A 29 -6.25 -12.72 5.86
CA PRO A 29 -5.03 -11.98 5.63
C PRO A 29 -5.00 -10.76 6.54
N GLU A 30 -4.12 -10.81 7.55
CA GLU A 30 -4.07 -9.82 8.61
C GLU A 30 -3.76 -8.46 7.98
N GLY A 31 -4.74 -7.55 8.06
CA GLY A 31 -4.61 -6.20 7.54
C GLY A 31 -3.48 -5.47 8.27
N ASP A 32 -2.70 -4.65 7.55
CA ASP A 32 -1.68 -3.84 8.22
C ASP A 32 -2.31 -2.79 9.17
N SER A 33 -1.49 -2.26 10.08
CA SER A 33 -1.91 -1.26 11.09
C SER A 33 -2.46 0.05 10.51
N THR A 34 -2.49 0.21 9.18
CA THR A 34 -3.05 1.37 8.48
C THR A 34 -4.22 1.03 7.57
N GLY A 35 -4.76 -0.18 7.67
CA GLY A 35 -5.85 -0.63 6.81
C GLY A 35 -5.45 -0.71 5.33
N GLY A 36 -4.16 -0.80 5.02
CA GLY A 36 -3.65 -0.83 3.64
C GLY A 36 -3.60 0.53 2.94
N VAL A 37 -3.86 1.64 3.66
CA VAL A 37 -3.84 2.99 3.08
C VAL A 37 -2.41 3.44 2.80
N ILE A 38 -1.48 3.24 3.75
CA ILE A 38 -0.12 3.74 3.64
C ILE A 38 0.83 2.57 3.34
N PRO A 39 1.47 2.53 2.15
CA PRO A 39 2.18 1.34 1.70
C PRO A 39 3.63 1.28 2.20
N TYR A 40 3.86 1.15 3.51
CA TYR A 40 5.22 1.08 4.07
C TYR A 40 6.01 -0.16 3.63
N LYS A 41 5.30 -1.26 3.36
CA LYS A 41 5.89 -2.49 2.83
C LYS A 41 6.31 -2.35 1.35
N ASN A 42 5.96 -1.23 0.70
CA ASN A 42 6.35 -0.89 -0.66
C ASN A 42 6.96 0.53 -0.71
N PRO A 43 8.20 0.72 -0.20
CA PRO A 43 8.80 2.04 0.00
C PRO A 43 8.93 2.85 -1.29
N LYS A 44 9.15 2.19 -2.43
CA LYS A 44 9.21 2.84 -3.74
C LYS A 44 7.87 3.42 -4.21
N ALA A 45 6.73 2.79 -3.91
CA ALA A 45 5.43 3.40 -4.19
C ALA A 45 5.20 4.64 -3.30
N LEU A 46 5.65 4.57 -2.05
CA LEU A 46 5.58 5.68 -1.10
C LEU A 46 6.49 6.85 -1.52
N ILE A 47 7.74 6.58 -1.88
CA ILE A 47 8.68 7.60 -2.37
C ILE A 47 8.17 8.18 -3.70
N ALA A 48 7.64 7.35 -4.60
CA ALA A 48 7.04 7.82 -5.85
C ALA A 48 5.92 8.84 -5.61
N TYR A 49 5.06 8.58 -4.63
CA TYR A 49 4.00 9.50 -4.22
C TYR A 49 4.57 10.86 -3.76
N TYR A 50 5.55 10.86 -2.86
CA TYR A 50 6.19 12.10 -2.40
C TYR A 50 6.88 12.84 -3.54
N CYS A 51 7.67 12.13 -4.35
CA CYS A 51 8.33 12.68 -5.53
C CYS A 51 7.33 13.31 -6.51
N GLY A 52 6.18 12.66 -6.74
CA GLY A 52 5.09 13.21 -7.55
C GLY A 52 4.57 14.52 -6.98
N ILE A 53 4.30 14.60 -5.67
CA ILE A 53 3.85 15.83 -5.02
C ILE A 53 4.90 16.94 -5.11
N PHE A 54 6.16 16.63 -4.83
CA PHE A 54 7.25 17.60 -4.94
C PHE A 54 7.46 18.07 -6.38
N ALA A 55 7.10 17.27 -7.39
CA ALA A 55 7.15 17.68 -8.79
C ALA A 55 6.25 18.89 -9.09
N LEU A 56 5.20 19.13 -8.29
CA LEU A 56 4.33 20.29 -8.43
C LEU A 56 5.04 21.63 -8.15
N LEU A 57 6.17 21.61 -7.43
CA LEU A 57 6.90 22.82 -7.12
C LEU A 57 7.56 23.41 -8.37
N PRO A 58 7.47 24.73 -8.58
CA PRO A 58 8.01 25.38 -9.75
C PRO A 58 9.52 25.29 -9.84
N CYS A 59 10.02 25.14 -11.07
CA CYS A 59 11.44 25.07 -11.46
C CYS A 59 12.22 23.83 -10.94
N ILE A 60 11.86 23.28 -9.79
CA ILE A 60 12.53 22.12 -9.19
C ILE A 60 11.85 20.78 -9.53
N GLY A 61 10.69 20.82 -10.18
CA GLY A 61 9.82 19.66 -10.34
C GLY A 61 10.30 18.58 -11.32
N ILE A 62 11.27 18.87 -12.20
CA ILE A 62 11.73 17.92 -13.24
C ILE A 62 12.41 16.69 -12.63
N ALA A 63 13.44 16.90 -11.80
CA ALA A 63 14.19 15.81 -11.18
C ALA A 63 13.32 14.90 -10.27
N PRO A 64 12.56 15.44 -9.28
CA PRO A 64 11.68 14.62 -8.46
C PRO A 64 10.55 14.01 -9.28
N GLY A 65 10.03 14.68 -10.32
CA GLY A 65 8.98 14.10 -11.14
C GLY A 65 9.45 12.90 -11.97
N ILE A 66 10.66 12.94 -12.55
CA ILE A 66 11.29 11.79 -13.22
C ILE A 66 11.52 10.66 -12.22
N ALA A 67 12.03 10.97 -11.03
CA ALA A 67 12.20 9.98 -9.97
C ALA A 67 10.86 9.34 -9.57
N GLY A 68 9.80 10.14 -9.46
CA GLY A 68 8.44 9.69 -9.16
C GLY A 68 7.88 8.74 -10.21
N LEU A 69 8.12 9.03 -11.49
CA LEU A 69 7.75 8.16 -12.60
C LEU A 69 8.44 6.79 -12.51
N VAL A 70 9.76 6.78 -12.36
CA VAL A 70 10.56 5.55 -12.31
C VAL A 70 10.21 4.71 -11.08
N LEU A 71 10.20 5.33 -9.90
CA LEU A 71 9.87 4.65 -8.65
C LEU A 71 8.42 4.16 -8.61
N GLY A 72 7.50 4.89 -9.25
CA GLY A 72 6.10 4.47 -9.36
C GLY A 72 5.96 3.20 -10.19
N ILE A 73 6.63 3.12 -11.34
CA ILE A 73 6.66 1.90 -12.17
C ILE A 73 7.27 0.74 -11.39
N MET A 74 8.41 0.96 -10.72
CA MET A 74 9.03 -0.06 -9.87
C MET A 74 8.09 -0.49 -8.72
N GLY A 75 7.33 0.45 -8.15
CA GLY A 75 6.33 0.24 -7.11
C GLY A 75 5.22 -0.69 -7.54
N LEU A 76 4.67 -0.45 -8.74
CA LEU A 76 3.66 -1.32 -9.34
C LEU A 76 4.21 -2.73 -9.62
N ARG A 77 5.43 -2.82 -10.17
CA ARG A 77 6.07 -4.12 -10.46
C ARG A 77 6.24 -4.98 -9.22
N TYR A 78 6.65 -4.37 -8.11
CA TYR A 78 6.80 -5.12 -6.85
C TYR A 78 5.48 -5.45 -6.20
N ARG A 79 4.48 -4.57 -6.26
CA ARG A 79 3.12 -4.90 -5.81
C ARG A 79 2.53 -6.05 -6.63
N ALA A 80 2.90 -6.18 -7.89
CA ALA A 80 2.51 -7.34 -8.71
C ALA A 80 3.17 -8.64 -8.23
N ALA A 81 4.44 -8.59 -7.78
CA ALA A 81 5.14 -9.74 -7.21
C ALA A 81 4.73 -10.04 -5.75
N HIS A 82 4.35 -9.01 -5.00
CA HIS A 82 4.03 -9.04 -3.57
C HIS A 82 2.71 -8.28 -3.29
N PRO A 83 1.55 -8.86 -3.61
CA PRO A 83 0.24 -8.20 -3.49
C PRO A 83 -0.10 -7.72 -2.07
N GLU A 84 0.47 -8.35 -1.05
CA GLU A 84 0.36 -8.02 0.37
C GLU A 84 0.95 -6.64 0.73
N THR A 85 1.80 -6.09 -0.14
CA THR A 85 2.51 -4.83 0.11
C THR A 85 1.70 -3.58 -0.28
N LYS A 86 0.60 -3.76 -1.04
CA LYS A 86 -0.31 -2.70 -1.50
C LYS A 86 0.43 -1.55 -2.22
N GLY A 87 -0.16 -0.35 -2.26
CA GLY A 87 0.49 0.87 -2.78
C GLY A 87 0.21 1.23 -4.23
N SER A 88 -0.76 0.61 -4.90
CA SER A 88 -1.11 0.95 -6.29
C SER A 88 -1.49 2.41 -6.48
N VAL A 89 -2.32 2.97 -5.58
CA VAL A 89 -2.76 4.37 -5.66
C VAL A 89 -1.56 5.31 -5.55
N HIS A 90 -0.69 5.09 -4.57
CA HIS A 90 0.52 5.91 -4.36
C HIS A 90 1.48 5.84 -5.55
N ALA A 91 1.68 4.65 -6.11
CA ALA A 91 2.50 4.48 -7.30
C ALA A 91 1.91 5.20 -8.54
N TRP A 92 0.59 5.10 -8.76
CA TRP A 92 -0.08 5.81 -9.86
C TRP A 92 -0.03 7.32 -9.71
N ILE A 93 -0.19 7.85 -8.48
CA ILE A 93 -0.01 9.29 -8.22
C ILE A 93 1.40 9.71 -8.60
N GLY A 94 2.43 8.97 -8.19
CA GLY A 94 3.82 9.25 -8.57
C GLY A 94 4.04 9.24 -10.09
N ILE A 95 3.45 8.28 -10.81
CA ILE A 95 3.56 8.17 -12.28
C ILE A 95 2.88 9.35 -12.98
N ILE A 96 1.61 9.60 -12.66
CA ILE A 96 0.79 10.60 -13.37
C ILE A 96 1.28 12.00 -13.01
N LEU A 97 1.40 12.30 -11.71
CA LEU A 97 1.78 13.62 -11.23
C LEU A 97 3.25 13.89 -11.51
N GLY A 98 4.15 12.95 -11.19
CA GLY A 98 5.58 13.11 -11.42
C GLY A 98 5.95 13.17 -12.90
N GLY A 99 5.48 12.20 -13.69
CA GLY A 99 5.73 12.15 -15.12
C GLY A 99 5.12 13.34 -15.87
N GLY A 100 3.84 13.63 -15.62
CA GLY A 100 3.13 14.74 -16.26
C GLY A 100 3.75 16.09 -15.93
N MET A 101 4.06 16.34 -14.65
CA MET A 101 4.63 17.62 -14.23
C MET A 101 6.08 17.81 -14.70
N SER A 102 6.86 16.72 -14.80
CA SER A 102 8.19 16.78 -15.42
C SER A 102 8.13 17.22 -16.88
N LEU A 103 7.18 16.70 -17.64
CA LEU A 103 6.99 17.09 -19.05
C LEU A 103 6.58 18.56 -19.17
N ILE A 104 5.69 19.04 -18.30
CA ILE A 104 5.27 20.44 -18.26
C ILE A 104 6.48 21.35 -17.96
N TRP A 105 7.25 21.06 -16.90
CA TRP A 105 8.43 21.86 -16.57
C TRP A 105 9.50 21.82 -17.64
N LEU A 106 9.74 20.66 -18.25
CA LEU A 106 10.67 20.53 -19.36
C LEU A 106 10.24 21.38 -20.56
N ALA A 107 8.96 21.36 -20.92
CA ALA A 107 8.42 22.17 -22.01
C ALA A 107 8.54 23.67 -21.73
N LEU A 108 8.16 24.12 -20.52
CA LEU A 108 8.29 25.51 -20.10
C LEU A 108 9.75 25.97 -20.09
N PHE A 109 10.66 25.12 -19.62
CA PHE A 109 12.10 25.39 -19.64
C PHE A 109 12.61 25.56 -21.08
N LEU A 110 12.23 24.68 -22.00
CA LEU A 110 12.63 24.77 -23.41
C LEU A 110 12.06 26.02 -24.08
N ILE A 111 10.78 26.34 -23.85
CA ILE A 111 10.15 27.55 -24.40
C ILE A 111 10.86 28.81 -23.88
N GLY A 112 11.09 28.89 -22.56
CA GLY A 112 11.79 30.02 -21.95
C GLY A 112 13.24 30.14 -22.43
N PHE A 113 13.94 29.01 -22.55
CA PHE A 113 15.31 28.97 -23.06
C PHE A 113 15.40 29.43 -24.51
N VAL A 114 14.52 28.93 -25.40
CA VAL A 114 14.47 29.35 -26.81
C VAL A 114 14.09 30.81 -26.93
N GLY A 115 13.08 31.28 -26.19
CA GLY A 115 12.69 32.69 -26.15
C GLY A 115 13.87 33.58 -25.79
N ALA A 116 14.51 33.31 -24.66
CA ALA A 116 15.69 34.04 -24.19
C ALA A 116 16.87 33.98 -25.19
N ALA A 117 17.12 32.83 -25.80
CA ALA A 117 18.17 32.66 -26.80
C ALA A 117 17.86 33.36 -28.13
N SER A 118 16.58 33.57 -28.44
CA SER A 118 16.12 34.23 -29.66
C SER A 118 16.07 35.76 -29.57
N GLY A 119 16.29 36.34 -28.38
CA GLY A 119 16.37 37.78 -28.18
C GLY A 119 15.04 38.53 -28.27
N TRP A 120 13.92 37.81 -28.11
CA TRP A 120 12.56 38.37 -27.98
C TRP A 120 12.18 38.50 -26.51
#